data_AF-A0A534WE66-F1
#
_entry.id   AF-A0A534WE66-F1
#
_cell.length_a   1.000
_cell.length_b   1.000
_cell.length_c   1.000
_cell.angle_alpha   90.00
_cell.angle_beta   90.00
_cell.angle_gamma   90.00
#
_symmetry.space_group_name_H-M   'P 1'
#
loop_
_entity.id
_entity.type
_entity.pdbx_description
1 polymer ?
#
loop_
_entity_poly.entity_id
_entity_poly.type
_entity_poly.pdbx_seq_one_letter_code
_entity_poly.pdbx_strand_id
1 'polypeptide(L)'
;MITVITGPNAPASGTARDFLVRNRVPHQWLDLTTDPLAKFCDLGRRLAGCRLPAVLFEDGTMLEAPETFQELRPAIAGDAHRLAAINTMHWRTELATRAGLP
;
A
#
# COMPACT_ATOMS: atom_id res chain seq x y z
N MET A 1 -0.16 13.67 -8.08
CA MET A 1 0.16 12.34 -8.55
C MET A 1 0.42 11.47 -7.34
N ILE A 2 -0.25 10.33 -7.21
CA ILE A 2 -0.03 9.38 -6.10
C ILE A 2 1.21 8.53 -6.40
N THR A 3 2.08 8.30 -5.42
CA THR A 3 3.24 7.41 -5.58
C THR A 3 3.09 6.20 -4.68
N VAL A 4 3.12 5.00 -5.25
CA VAL A 4 3.11 3.75 -4.48
C VAL A 4 4.54 3.24 -4.36
N ILE A 5 5.00 3.16 -3.13
CA ILE A 5 6.34 2.72 -2.77
C ILE A 5 6.27 1.25 -2.35
N THR A 6 7.00 0.39 -3.04
CA THR A 6 7.05 -1.06 -2.80
C THR A 6 8.46 -1.50 -2.42
N GLY A 7 8.59 -2.70 -1.86
CA GLY A 7 9.88 -3.25 -1.46
C GLY A 7 9.82 -4.76 -1.29
N PRO A 8 10.89 -5.37 -0.77
CA PRO A 8 10.94 -6.81 -0.59
C PRO A 8 9.90 -7.22 0.47
N ASN A 9 9.12 -8.27 0.19
CA ASN A 9 8.06 -8.78 1.06
C ASN A 9 6.92 -7.79 1.36
N ALA A 10 6.43 -7.09 0.33
CA ALA A 10 5.26 -6.21 0.43
C ALA A 10 3.99 -6.88 -0.17
N PRO A 11 3.29 -7.77 0.57
CA PRO A 11 2.19 -8.58 0.00
C PRO A 11 0.98 -7.74 -0.44
N ALA A 12 0.77 -6.56 0.15
CA ALA A 12 -0.34 -5.68 -0.23
C ALA A 12 -0.08 -4.87 -1.52
N SER A 13 1.14 -4.91 -2.08
CA SER A 13 1.52 -4.13 -3.27
C SER A 13 0.65 -4.46 -4.48
N GLY A 14 0.36 -5.74 -4.70
CA GLY A 14 -0.52 -6.18 -5.79
C GLY A 14 -1.94 -5.63 -5.63
N THR A 15 -2.50 -5.69 -4.42
CA THR A 15 -3.85 -5.17 -4.14
C THR A 15 -3.92 -3.65 -4.26
N ALA A 16 -2.92 -2.92 -3.77
CA ALA A 16 -2.82 -1.46 -3.96
C ALA A 16 -2.81 -1.12 -5.47
N ARG A 17 -2.03 -1.89 -6.23
CA ARG A 17 -1.86 -1.69 -7.67
C ARG A 17 -3.14 -1.89 -8.43
N ASP A 18 -3.74 -3.05 -8.24
CA ASP A 18 -4.98 -3.40 -8.91
C ASP A 18 -6.08 -2.41 -8.56
N PHE A 19 -6.14 -1.95 -7.31
CA PHE A 19 -7.12 -0.96 -6.89
C PHE A 19 -6.95 0.38 -7.62
N LEU A 20 -5.75 0.95 -7.65
CA LEU A 20 -5.51 2.24 -8.31
C LEU A 20 -5.68 2.17 -9.84
N VAL A 21 -5.22 1.07 -10.45
CA VAL A 21 -5.39 0.82 -11.89
C VAL A 21 -6.88 0.67 -12.26
N ARG A 22 -7.64 -0.13 -11.49
CA ARG A 22 -9.08 -0.32 -11.73
C ARG A 22 -9.87 0.97 -11.62
N ASN A 23 -9.48 1.84 -10.68
CA ASN A 23 -10.12 3.14 -10.48
C ASN A 23 -9.54 4.26 -11.37
N ARG A 24 -8.61 3.95 -12.27
CA ARG A 24 -7.95 4.92 -13.18
C ARG A 24 -7.33 6.13 -12.46
N VAL A 25 -6.86 5.92 -11.24
CA VAL A 25 -6.17 6.97 -10.47
C VAL A 25 -4.78 7.17 -11.07
N PRO A 26 -4.36 8.40 -11.42
CA PRO A 26 -3.01 8.66 -11.89
C PRO A 26 -1.97 8.37 -10.79
N HIS A 27 -1.11 7.39 -11.03
CA HIS A 27 -0.14 6.94 -10.03
C HIS A 27 1.21 6.52 -10.63
N GLN A 28 2.26 6.59 -9.81
CA GLN A 28 3.60 6.11 -10.12
C GLN A 28 3.97 4.94 -9.20
N TRP A 29 4.74 3.99 -9.74
CA TRP A 29 5.33 2.88 -8.97
C TRP A 29 6.79 3.18 -8.70
N LEU A 30 7.17 3.11 -7.43
CA LEU A 30 8.56 3.18 -6.99
C LEU A 30 8.90 1.90 -6.22
N ASP A 31 9.67 1.02 -6.83
CA ASP A 31 10.12 -0.20 -6.18
C ASP A 31 11.55 0.00 -5.65
N LEU A 32 11.70 -0.04 -4.33
CA LEU A 32 12.98 0.19 -3.66
C LEU A 32 14.02 -0.91 -3.95
N THR A 33 13.59 -2.08 -4.46
CA THR A 33 14.49 -3.18 -4.82
C THR A 33 15.08 -3.00 -6.20
N THR A 34 14.26 -2.55 -7.17
CA THR A 34 14.66 -2.43 -8.57
C THR A 34 15.12 -1.03 -8.94
N ASP A 35 14.67 0.00 -8.22
CA ASP A 35 15.02 1.38 -8.53
C ASP A 35 16.37 1.76 -7.89
N PRO A 36 17.42 2.00 -8.68
CA PRO A 36 18.72 2.41 -8.14
C PRO A 36 18.67 3.77 -7.44
N LEU A 37 17.73 4.67 -7.80
CA LEU A 37 17.55 5.98 -7.16
C LEU A 37 17.00 5.87 -5.75
N ALA A 38 16.31 4.77 -5.41
CA ALA A 38 15.81 4.52 -4.06
C ALA A 38 16.93 4.50 -3.00
N LYS A 39 18.16 4.14 -3.40
CA LYS A 39 19.35 4.12 -2.53
C LYS A 39 19.94 5.52 -2.30
N PHE A 40 19.66 6.45 -3.21
CA PHE A 40 20.17 7.84 -3.16
C PHE A 40 19.17 8.80 -2.54
N CYS A 41 17.88 8.49 -2.63
CA CYS A 41 16.87 9.22 -1.89
C CYS A 41 16.92 8.82 -0.41
N ASP A 42 16.95 9.80 0.49
CA ASP A 42 16.79 9.63 1.95
C ASP A 42 15.41 8.98 2.30
N LEU A 43 14.60 8.64 1.30
CA LEU A 43 13.44 7.75 1.37
C LEU A 43 13.77 6.46 2.11
N GLY A 44 14.93 5.83 1.88
CA GLY A 44 15.30 4.59 2.59
C GLY A 44 15.32 4.77 4.11
N ARG A 45 15.81 5.92 4.61
CA ARG A 45 15.80 6.25 6.04
C ARG A 45 14.42 6.68 6.54
N ARG A 46 13.69 7.47 5.75
CA ARG A 46 12.32 7.89 6.08
C ARG A 46 11.33 6.72 6.13
N LEU A 47 11.61 5.66 5.36
CA LEU A 47 10.82 4.44 5.30
C LEU A 47 11.35 3.32 6.21
N ALA A 48 12.47 3.53 6.91
CA ALA A 48 13.10 2.49 7.73
C ALA A 48 12.23 1.99 8.92
N GLY A 49 11.05 2.57 9.15
CA GLY A 49 10.05 2.08 10.08
C GLY A 49 8.64 1.93 9.48
N CYS A 50 8.48 2.16 8.18
CA CYS A 50 7.17 2.14 7.53
C CYS A 50 6.87 0.75 6.96
N ARG A 51 5.61 0.31 7.10
CA ARG A 51 5.16 -0.93 6.47
C ARG A 51 4.88 -0.72 4.99
N LEU A 52 5.50 -1.56 4.15
CA LEU A 52 5.35 -1.52 2.71
C LEU A 52 4.21 -2.45 2.23
N PRO A 53 3.48 -2.10 1.15
CA PRO A 53 3.59 -0.86 0.38
C PRO A 53 3.16 0.38 1.16
N ALA A 54 3.84 1.49 0.91
CA ALA A 54 3.46 2.80 1.41
C ALA A 54 2.96 3.66 0.25
N VAL A 55 1.80 4.29 0.41
CA VAL A 55 1.20 5.17 -0.61
C VAL A 55 1.42 6.61 -0.18
N LEU A 56 2.20 7.34 -0.96
CA LEU A 56 2.45 8.77 -0.79
C LEU A 56 1.44 9.57 -1.62
N PHE A 57 0.69 10.44 -0.95
CA PHE A 57 -0.31 11.31 -1.56
C PHE A 57 0.28 12.68 -1.92
N GLU A 58 -0.46 13.47 -2.70
CA GLU A 58 -0.05 14.81 -3.13
C GLU A 58 0.16 15.78 -1.97
N ASP A 59 -0.58 15.61 -0.87
CA ASP A 59 -0.49 16.41 0.34
C ASP A 59 0.77 16.09 1.19
N GLY A 60 1.60 15.14 0.74
CA GLY A 60 2.79 14.68 1.43
C GLY A 60 2.51 13.69 2.56
N THR A 61 1.24 13.33 2.80
CA THR A 61 0.87 12.28 3.76
C THR A 61 1.14 10.91 3.17
N MET A 62 1.33 9.93 4.05
CA MET A 62 1.62 8.56 3.67
C MET A 62 0.63 7.59 4.33
N LEU A 63 0.17 6.60 3.57
CA LEU A 63 -0.60 5.47 4.07
C LEU A 63 0.25 4.21 3.96
N GLU A 64 0.62 3.68 5.11
CA GLU A 64 1.39 2.43 5.21
C GLU A 64 0.49 1.21 5.05
N ALA A 65 1.10 0.06 4.78
CA ALA A 65 0.39 -1.21 4.78
C ALA A 65 -0.17 -1.53 6.18
N PRO A 66 -1.31 -2.24 6.25
CA PRO A 66 -1.84 -2.70 7.52
C PRO A 66 -0.85 -3.68 8.18
N GLU A 67 -0.85 -3.71 9.52
CA GLU A 67 0.01 -4.62 10.30
C GLU A 67 -0.22 -6.09 9.94
N THR A 68 -1.46 -6.44 9.61
CA THR A 68 -1.82 -7.75 9.08
C THR A 68 -2.56 -7.56 7.77
N PHE A 69 -1.98 -8.06 6.68
CA PHE A 69 -2.59 -8.03 5.36
C PHE A 69 -3.13 -9.40 5.00
N GLN A 70 -4.39 -9.45 4.57
CA GLN A 70 -4.97 -10.64 3.98
C GLN A 70 -5.44 -10.32 2.57
N GLU A 71 -4.86 -11.03 1.60
CA GLU A 71 -5.38 -11.01 0.23
C GLU A 71 -6.85 -11.47 0.29
N LEU A 72 -7.76 -10.65 -0.25
CA LEU A 72 -9.20 -10.93 -0.24
C LEU A 72 -9.49 -12.13 -1.16
N ARG A 73 -9.19 -13.33 -0.68
CA ARG A 73 -9.59 -14.60 -1.27
C ARG A 73 -10.77 -15.16 -0.49
N PRO A 74 -11.73 -15.80 -1.17
CA PRO A 74 -12.71 -16.60 -0.45
C PRO A 74 -12.00 -17.86 0.06
N ALA A 75 -11.65 -17.94 1.36
CA ALA A 75 -11.86 -19.15 2.17
C ALA A 75 -11.24 -19.13 3.60
N ILE A 76 -11.94 -19.90 4.45
CA ILE A 76 -11.64 -20.48 5.78
C ILE A 76 -11.67 -19.52 6.99
N ALA A 77 -12.79 -19.62 7.72
CA ALA A 77 -13.12 -18.86 8.91
C ALA A 77 -12.22 -19.24 10.11
N GLY A 78 -11.43 -18.28 10.57
CA GLY A 78 -10.81 -18.25 11.88
C GLY A 78 -10.73 -16.80 12.37
N ASP A 79 -10.72 -16.57 13.69
CA ASP A 79 -10.83 -15.22 14.25
C ASP A 79 -9.66 -14.29 13.86
N ALA A 80 -8.44 -14.82 13.71
CA ALA A 80 -7.29 -14.07 13.23
C ALA A 80 -7.46 -13.60 11.77
N HIS A 81 -8.08 -14.41 10.90
CA HIS A 81 -8.42 -14.01 9.53
C HIS A 81 -9.47 -12.89 9.53
N ARG A 82 -10.42 -12.91 10.48
CA ARG A 82 -11.43 -11.85 10.57
C ARG A 82 -10.78 -10.49 10.88
N LEU A 83 -9.83 -10.44 11.82
CA LEU A 83 -9.14 -9.20 12.17
C LEU A 83 -8.25 -8.69 11.02
N ALA A 84 -7.52 -9.57 10.35
CA ALA A 84 -6.73 -9.21 9.18
C ALA A 84 -7.59 -8.69 8.01
N ALA A 85 -8.76 -9.28 7.79
CA ALA A 85 -9.72 -8.81 6.80
C ALA A 85 -10.27 -7.41 7.13
N ILE A 86 -10.60 -7.15 8.41
CA ILE A 86 -11.05 -5.83 8.88
C ILE A 86 -9.95 -4.79 8.65
N ASN A 87 -8.71 -5.06 9.09
CA ASN A 87 -7.58 -4.16 8.90
C ASN A 87 -7.30 -3.86 7.42
N THR A 88 -7.41 -4.88 6.56
CA THR A 88 -7.25 -4.73 5.11
C THR A 88 -8.39 -3.90 4.50
N MET A 89 -9.64 -4.09 4.94
CA MET A 89 -10.77 -3.28 4.48
C MET A 89 -10.63 -1.81 4.90
N HIS A 90 -10.26 -1.53 6.15
CA HIS A 90 -10.02 -0.17 6.62
C HIS A 90 -8.96 0.54 5.79
N TRP A 91 -7.82 -0.12 5.59
CA TRP A 91 -6.74 0.41 4.77
C TRP A 91 -7.21 0.70 3.33
N ARG A 92 -8.00 -0.19 2.72
CA ARG A 92 -8.51 0.03 1.36
C ARG A 92 -9.53 1.18 1.29
N THR A 93 -10.38 1.31 2.29
CA THR A 93 -11.32 2.44 2.38
C THR A 93 -10.56 3.75 2.52
N GLU A 94 -9.54 3.80 3.38
CA GLU A 94 -8.71 4.99 3.55
C GLU A 94 -7.95 5.36 2.27
N LEU A 95 -7.42 4.36 1.56
CA LEU A 95 -6.81 4.55 0.24
C LEU A 95 -7.81 5.15 -0.75
N ALA A 96 -9.05 4.65 -0.76
CA ALA A 96 -10.11 5.17 -1.63
C ALA A 96 -10.43 6.63 -1.32
N THR A 97 -10.68 6.94 -0.04
CA THR A 97 -11.01 8.30 0.43
C THR A 97 -9.90 9.28 0.08
N ARG A 98 -8.64 8.95 0.36
CA ARG A 98 -7.50 9.83 0.07
C ARG A 98 -7.15 9.93 -1.42
N ALA A 99 -7.51 8.93 -2.21
CA ALA A 99 -7.42 8.99 -3.67
C ALA A 99 -8.56 9.77 -4.33
N GLY A 100 -9.51 10.30 -3.55
CA GLY A 100 -10.67 11.05 -4.06
C GLY A 100 -11.72 10.16 -4.74
N LEU A 101 -11.77 8.88 -4.39
CA LEU A 101 -12.74 7.93 -4.92
C LEU A 101 -13.98 7.84 -4.01
N PRO A 102 -15.17 7.58 -4.59
CA PRO A 102 -16.42 7.44 -3.84
C PRO A 102 -16.48 6.16 -2.99
#